data_AF-A0A9P6J0Q6-F1
#
_entry.id   AF-A0A9P6J0Q6-F1
#
_cell.length_a   1.000
_cell.length_b   1.000
_cell.length_c   1.000
_cell.angle_alpha   90.00
_cell.angle_beta   90.00
_cell.angle_gamma   90.00
#
_symmetry.space_group_name_H-M   'P 1'
#
loop_
_entity.id
_entity.type
_entity.pdbx_description
1 polymer ?
#
loop_
_entity_poly.entity_id
_entity_poly.type
_entity_poly.pdbx_seq_one_letter_code
_entity_poly.pdbx_strand_id
1 'polypeptide(L)'
;MLNSGEFTPAPRNEFKQLLDNMEVGQKITLPSIGQHPKHYGEGYQELSFFITEQMVRLWHLLSSDSNRPIRRVLSGPMGVGKSYLALFLAAKAYAEGWLLLYVADANVLSSNNADMIAVVICKLFFALNKDILTTDDLDKMMFGDPTEHNVIRAAHNILHTLLQQRGTKTLLVIDEHGALFQQDPPVPAKHALLNPLMQLAAWRETSTGARVVLTGTSHARFENKYVKSDMRDWLEYVGPLSDTVFDKLLDMNPILSRPEIRDQVKEITNCVPRELIKMAQSVNTECAISEQHSDNNIDQFVNQFNRKRQEVFSRDAHTYFHRLQDVQRHSYRCALSAMFLPRNKGDLDYENKGFDYQFLDLGLVYRTKFGSRTEYSFLCPAAKDALRSLYKSMPLPDDTVTAITTGAATGEQFENALFAFLMKYPEVILDTTNLAGITKAPVMIRSDSVKILEHPLSRVSENVLVRCSKGYPRFDYINGRTFIQVSVSDFPTHNVESADIAKAFVPDVGSTHSYDGKNQIERYLDATFGGQHKAVIDPVTKKFVVTKKEVTSMGDEQVVEDFRIVYIHGKPGKPNHTGKVKDFPDVLHVSLEELQKKVFGI
;
A
#
# COMPACT_ATOMS: atom_id res chain seq x y z
N MET A 1 -5.47 25.00 -37.43
CA MET A 1 -4.95 24.14 -36.34
C MET A 1 -3.44 23.93 -36.48
N LEU A 2 -2.94 23.56 -37.66
CA LEU A 2 -1.50 23.36 -37.92
C LEU A 2 -0.60 24.58 -37.64
N ASN A 3 -1.13 25.81 -37.79
CA ASN A 3 -0.38 27.05 -37.55
C ASN A 3 -0.49 27.58 -36.10
N SER A 4 -1.13 26.84 -35.19
CA SER A 4 -1.24 27.27 -33.79
C SER A 4 0.09 27.05 -33.05
N GLY A 5 0.54 28.04 -32.28
CA GLY A 5 1.68 27.89 -31.36
C GLY A 5 1.30 27.24 -30.02
N GLU A 6 0.00 27.10 -29.75
CA GLU A 6 -0.54 26.48 -28.54
C GLU A 6 -0.09 25.01 -28.43
N PHE A 7 0.39 24.60 -27.25
CA PHE A 7 0.92 23.26 -26.95
C PHE A 7 2.16 22.85 -27.77
N THR A 8 2.90 23.78 -28.35
CA THR A 8 4.11 23.44 -29.13
C THR A 8 5.17 22.82 -28.23
N PRO A 9 5.63 21.58 -28.50
CA PRO A 9 6.73 20.97 -27.77
C PRO A 9 8.08 21.55 -28.23
N ALA A 10 9.11 21.37 -27.40
CA ALA A 10 10.50 21.52 -27.83
C ALA A 10 10.86 20.47 -28.92
N PRO A 11 11.90 20.70 -29.73
CA PRO A 11 12.30 19.77 -30.79
C PRO A 11 12.59 18.34 -30.29
N ARG A 12 12.16 17.31 -31.03
CA ARG A 12 12.40 15.89 -30.70
C ARG A 12 13.85 15.55 -30.40
N ASN A 13 14.79 16.17 -31.10
CA ASN A 13 16.22 15.91 -30.90
C ASN A 13 16.70 16.27 -29.48
N GLU A 14 16.12 17.29 -28.85
CA GLU A 14 16.46 17.65 -27.45
C GLU A 14 16.00 16.55 -26.49
N PHE A 15 14.80 16.01 -26.71
CA PHE A 15 14.30 14.87 -25.96
C PHE A 15 15.15 13.62 -26.19
N LYS A 16 15.50 13.33 -27.45
CA LYS A 16 16.31 12.16 -27.81
C LYS A 16 17.69 12.18 -27.16
N GLN A 17 18.40 13.31 -27.25
CA GLN A 17 19.69 13.51 -26.60
C GLN A 17 19.63 13.31 -25.09
N LEU A 18 18.55 13.75 -24.45
CA LEU A 18 18.35 13.59 -23.02
C LEU A 18 17.96 12.15 -22.64
N LEU A 19 17.13 11.48 -23.44
CA LEU A 19 16.45 10.22 -23.11
C LEU A 19 17.17 8.95 -23.55
N ASP A 20 18.09 8.97 -24.52
CA ASP A 20 18.64 7.74 -25.11
C ASP A 20 19.42 6.84 -24.10
N ASN A 21 20.10 7.42 -23.11
CA ASN A 21 20.95 6.68 -22.16
C ASN A 21 20.58 6.94 -20.69
N MET A 22 19.29 6.85 -20.35
CA MET A 22 18.84 7.13 -19.00
C MET A 22 19.04 5.99 -18.02
N GLU A 23 19.53 6.32 -16.83
CA GLU A 23 19.71 5.39 -15.72
C GLU A 23 18.68 5.61 -14.60
N VAL A 24 18.38 4.55 -13.86
CA VAL A 24 17.51 4.64 -12.69
C VAL A 24 18.11 5.57 -11.64
N GLY A 25 17.28 6.47 -11.13
CA GLY A 25 17.65 7.54 -10.21
C GLY A 25 18.47 8.66 -10.86
N GLN A 26 18.55 8.76 -12.18
CA GLN A 26 19.10 9.95 -12.82
C GLN A 26 18.12 11.12 -12.64
N LYS A 27 18.62 12.28 -12.19
CA LYS A 27 17.86 13.54 -12.17
C LYS A 27 17.78 14.10 -13.58
N ILE A 28 16.58 14.43 -14.03
CA ILE A 28 16.34 14.99 -15.35
C ILE A 28 15.43 16.22 -15.26
N THR A 29 15.61 17.14 -16.21
CA THR A 29 14.68 18.25 -16.46
C THR A 29 14.21 18.09 -17.90
N LEU A 30 12.95 17.70 -18.09
CA LEU A 30 12.43 17.49 -19.44
C LEU A 30 12.24 18.84 -20.15
N PRO A 31 12.61 18.94 -21.45
CA PRO A 31 12.11 20.00 -22.30
C PRO A 31 10.57 20.00 -22.30
N SER A 32 9.96 21.14 -22.58
CA SER A 32 8.50 21.23 -22.59
C SER A 32 7.92 20.36 -23.71
N ILE A 33 6.99 19.46 -23.37
CA ILE A 33 6.19 18.70 -24.35
C ILE A 33 4.92 19.50 -24.76
N GLY A 34 4.87 20.80 -24.43
CA GLY A 34 3.73 21.68 -24.69
C GLY A 34 2.63 21.63 -23.63
N GLN A 35 2.69 20.67 -22.70
CA GLN A 35 1.76 20.51 -21.59
C GLN A 35 2.52 20.07 -20.33
N HIS A 36 1.92 20.31 -19.16
CA HIS A 36 2.49 19.91 -17.88
C HIS A 36 1.42 19.23 -17.02
N PRO A 37 1.78 18.16 -16.28
CA PRO A 37 0.88 17.59 -15.31
C PRO A 37 0.44 18.58 -14.23
N LYS A 38 -0.67 18.27 -13.57
CA LYS A 38 -1.11 19.02 -12.40
C LYS A 38 -0.04 18.96 -11.30
N HIS A 39 0.24 20.09 -10.65
CA HIS A 39 1.28 20.22 -9.62
C HIS A 39 2.72 19.98 -10.12
N TYR A 40 2.95 19.97 -11.45
CA TYR A 40 4.30 19.92 -12.00
C TYR A 40 5.07 21.19 -11.63
N GLY A 41 6.31 21.03 -11.16
CA GLY A 41 7.08 22.17 -10.67
C GLY A 41 6.90 22.49 -9.19
N GLU A 42 5.93 21.87 -8.49
CA GLU A 42 5.70 22.16 -7.07
C GLU A 42 6.77 21.53 -6.16
N GLY A 43 7.24 22.32 -5.20
CA GLY A 43 8.25 21.90 -4.21
C GLY A 43 9.67 22.29 -4.62
N TYR A 44 10.65 21.79 -3.86
CA TYR A 44 12.07 22.14 -4.04
C TYR A 44 12.72 21.48 -5.27
N GLN A 45 12.02 20.54 -5.90
CA GLN A 45 12.51 19.84 -7.10
C GLN A 45 12.25 20.60 -8.40
N GLU A 46 11.42 21.64 -8.35
CA GLU A 46 11.00 22.44 -9.50
C GLU A 46 10.58 21.53 -10.68
N LEU A 47 11.03 21.85 -11.90
CA LEU A 47 10.72 21.10 -13.12
C LEU A 47 11.57 19.83 -13.30
N SER A 48 12.34 19.45 -12.27
CA SER A 48 13.17 18.25 -12.31
C SER A 48 12.51 17.08 -11.60
N PHE A 49 12.76 15.87 -12.09
CA PHE A 49 12.36 14.64 -11.42
C PHE A 49 13.37 13.52 -11.69
N PHE A 50 13.23 12.42 -10.96
CA PHE A 50 14.12 11.27 -11.07
C PHE A 50 13.50 10.14 -11.87
N ILE A 51 14.32 9.49 -12.69
CA ILE A 51 13.92 8.28 -13.39
C ILE A 51 13.73 7.14 -12.40
N THR A 52 12.57 6.48 -12.44
CA THR A 52 12.26 5.34 -11.55
C THR A 52 12.43 4.01 -12.29
N GLU A 53 12.57 2.93 -11.54
CA GLU A 53 12.58 1.56 -12.05
C GLU A 53 11.27 1.26 -12.80
N GLN A 54 10.14 1.76 -12.30
CA GLN A 54 8.84 1.57 -12.93
C GLN A 54 8.71 2.34 -14.25
N MET A 55 9.29 3.55 -14.35
CA MET A 55 9.39 4.30 -15.61
C MET A 55 10.12 3.48 -16.68
N VAL A 56 11.31 2.98 -16.35
CA VAL A 56 12.14 2.19 -17.27
C VAL A 56 11.44 0.87 -17.64
N ARG A 57 10.88 0.15 -16.66
CA ARG A 57 10.15 -1.11 -16.88
C ARG A 57 8.95 -0.93 -17.81
N LEU A 58 8.11 0.08 -17.55
CA LEU A 58 6.94 0.33 -18.38
C LEU A 58 7.31 0.80 -19.76
N TRP A 59 8.37 1.60 -19.91
CA TRP A 59 8.87 1.96 -21.22
C TRP A 59 9.29 0.72 -22.02
N HIS A 60 10.11 -0.17 -21.44
CA HIS A 60 10.52 -1.42 -22.10
C HIS A 60 9.33 -2.28 -22.52
N LEU A 61 8.31 -2.37 -21.67
CA LEU A 61 7.06 -3.06 -21.99
C LEU A 61 6.34 -2.40 -23.18
N LEU A 62 6.20 -1.08 -23.19
CA LEU A 62 5.49 -0.39 -24.27
C LEU A 62 6.26 -0.41 -25.58
N SER A 63 7.59 -0.33 -25.52
CA SER A 63 8.51 -0.37 -26.65
C SER A 63 8.74 -1.76 -27.20
N SER A 64 8.39 -2.82 -26.47
CA SER A 64 8.51 -4.18 -26.99
C SER A 64 7.53 -4.41 -28.15
N ASP A 65 7.94 -5.30 -29.05
CA ASP A 65 7.02 -5.81 -30.05
C ASP A 65 5.97 -6.69 -29.37
N SER A 66 4.74 -6.62 -29.87
CA SER A 66 3.60 -7.33 -29.31
C SER A 66 2.66 -7.70 -30.43
N ASN A 67 2.09 -8.89 -30.35
CA ASN A 67 1.05 -9.37 -31.27
C ASN A 67 -0.35 -8.83 -30.95
N ARG A 68 -0.44 -7.96 -29.94
CA ARG A 68 -1.67 -7.31 -29.47
C ARG A 68 -1.38 -5.89 -28.95
N PRO A 69 -2.36 -4.98 -28.90
CA PRO A 69 -2.18 -3.68 -28.28
C PRO A 69 -1.79 -3.81 -26.80
N ILE A 70 -1.01 -2.84 -26.31
CA ILE A 70 -0.61 -2.78 -24.91
C ILE A 70 -1.41 -1.71 -24.20
N ARG A 71 -2.22 -2.11 -23.22
CA ARG A 71 -3.13 -1.23 -22.47
C ARG A 71 -2.71 -1.22 -21.02
N ARG A 72 -2.50 -0.03 -20.44
CA ARG A 72 -2.14 0.14 -19.04
C ARG A 72 -2.98 1.21 -18.38
N VAL A 73 -3.42 0.90 -17.17
CA VAL A 73 -4.11 1.81 -16.26
C VAL A 73 -3.24 1.97 -15.03
N LEU A 74 -2.62 3.13 -14.87
CA LEU A 74 -1.77 3.41 -13.72
C LEU A 74 -2.65 3.69 -12.51
N SER A 75 -2.55 2.81 -11.53
CA SER A 75 -3.42 2.76 -10.37
C SER A 75 -2.61 2.98 -9.11
N GLY A 76 -3.05 3.87 -8.23
CA GLY A 76 -2.33 4.17 -7.00
C GLY A 76 -2.86 5.42 -6.35
N PRO A 77 -2.52 5.68 -5.09
CA PRO A 77 -3.01 6.86 -4.40
C PRO A 77 -2.47 8.13 -5.06
N MET A 78 -3.07 9.27 -4.73
CA MET A 78 -2.53 10.57 -5.15
C MET A 78 -1.06 10.70 -4.70
N GLY A 79 -0.22 11.43 -5.45
CA GLY A 79 1.10 11.85 -4.96
C GLY A 79 2.24 10.83 -5.02
N VAL A 80 2.02 9.63 -5.55
CA VAL A 80 3.06 8.59 -5.76
C VAL A 80 3.84 8.72 -7.08
N GLY A 81 3.55 9.75 -7.88
CA GLY A 81 4.30 10.02 -9.12
C GLY A 81 3.70 9.46 -10.41
N LYS A 82 2.43 9.02 -10.43
CA LYS A 82 1.76 8.51 -11.64
C LYS A 82 1.81 9.48 -12.83
N SER A 83 1.61 10.77 -12.56
CA SER A 83 1.62 11.82 -13.57
C SER A 83 3.01 12.08 -14.17
N TYR A 84 4.06 12.01 -13.34
CA TYR A 84 5.46 12.08 -13.81
C TYR A 84 5.81 10.84 -14.65
N LEU A 85 5.31 9.66 -14.26
CA LEU A 85 5.44 8.43 -15.03
C LEU A 85 4.75 8.55 -16.40
N ALA A 86 3.51 9.07 -16.46
CA ALA A 86 2.80 9.32 -17.70
C ALA A 86 3.54 10.34 -18.61
N LEU A 87 4.03 11.43 -18.04
CA LEU A 87 4.85 12.43 -18.74
C LEU A 87 6.13 11.81 -19.32
N PHE A 88 6.84 10.98 -18.55
CA PHE A 88 8.05 10.28 -19.00
C PHE A 88 7.76 9.38 -20.21
N LEU A 89 6.69 8.59 -20.15
CA LEU A 89 6.30 7.70 -21.26
C LEU A 89 5.92 8.48 -22.52
N ALA A 90 5.21 9.60 -22.37
CA ALA A 90 4.89 10.50 -23.48
C ALA A 90 6.16 11.11 -24.11
N ALA A 91 7.09 11.60 -23.27
CA ALA A 91 8.35 12.18 -23.73
C ALA A 91 9.22 11.15 -24.48
N LYS A 92 9.28 9.90 -23.99
CA LYS A 92 9.97 8.80 -24.68
C LYS A 92 9.36 8.48 -26.05
N ALA A 93 8.04 8.32 -26.12
CA ALA A 93 7.37 8.09 -27.40
C ALA A 93 7.57 9.26 -28.39
N TYR A 94 7.55 10.49 -27.88
CA TYR A 94 7.84 11.68 -28.68
C TYR A 94 9.29 11.68 -29.22
N ALA A 95 10.28 11.37 -28.38
CA ALA A 95 11.68 11.28 -28.80
C ALA A 95 11.93 10.23 -29.90
N GLU A 96 11.21 9.11 -29.84
CA GLU A 96 11.32 7.98 -30.78
C GLU A 96 10.50 8.17 -32.06
N GLY A 97 9.82 9.31 -32.22
CA GLY A 97 9.03 9.59 -33.43
C GLY A 97 7.74 8.78 -33.53
N TRP A 98 7.17 8.31 -32.43
CA TRP A 98 5.88 7.63 -32.45
C TRP A 98 4.74 8.64 -32.61
N LEU A 99 3.65 8.25 -33.27
CA LEU A 99 2.42 9.04 -33.23
C LEU A 99 1.89 9.08 -31.80
N LEU A 100 1.78 10.28 -31.24
CA LEU A 100 1.48 10.52 -29.83
C LEU A 100 0.27 11.41 -29.65
N LEU A 101 -0.66 11.00 -28.79
CA LEU A 101 -1.61 11.91 -28.18
C LEU A 101 -1.39 11.90 -26.67
N TYR A 102 -0.90 13.01 -26.13
CA TYR A 102 -0.76 13.22 -24.69
C TYR A 102 -1.75 14.28 -24.23
N VAL A 103 -2.49 13.99 -23.17
CA VAL A 103 -3.38 14.94 -22.48
C VAL A 103 -2.97 14.96 -21.02
N ALA A 104 -2.40 16.06 -20.56
CA ALA A 104 -1.88 16.18 -19.20
C ALA A 104 -2.97 16.39 -18.13
N ASP A 105 -4.12 16.96 -18.53
CA ASP A 105 -5.31 17.06 -17.70
C ASP A 105 -6.55 16.74 -18.53
N ALA A 106 -7.16 15.57 -18.34
CA ALA A 106 -8.33 15.14 -19.09
C ALA A 106 -9.54 16.06 -18.94
N ASN A 107 -9.56 16.97 -17.96
CA ASN A 107 -10.63 17.95 -17.80
C ASN A 107 -10.77 18.87 -19.04
N VAL A 108 -9.73 19.05 -19.84
CA VAL A 108 -9.83 19.79 -21.12
C VAL A 108 -10.77 19.12 -22.13
N LEU A 109 -11.09 17.84 -21.94
CA LEU A 109 -12.02 17.06 -22.76
C LEU A 109 -13.42 16.96 -22.12
N SER A 110 -13.69 17.62 -20.98
CA SER A 110 -14.95 17.47 -20.24
C SER A 110 -16.13 18.34 -20.77
N SER A 111 -16.04 18.83 -22.00
CA SER A 111 -17.08 19.68 -22.61
C SER A 111 -18.33 18.87 -22.96
N ASN A 112 -19.51 19.51 -22.93
CA ASN A 112 -20.74 18.92 -23.46
C ASN A 112 -20.87 19.09 -25.00
N ASN A 113 -19.92 19.78 -25.65
CA ASN A 113 -19.92 20.02 -27.08
C ASN A 113 -18.85 19.16 -27.77
N ALA A 114 -19.29 18.27 -28.67
CA ALA A 114 -18.42 17.36 -29.41
C ALA A 114 -17.39 18.07 -30.29
N ASP A 115 -17.73 19.22 -30.89
CA ASP A 115 -16.79 20.01 -31.68
C ASP A 115 -15.65 20.56 -30.82
N MET A 116 -15.96 21.04 -29.62
CA MET A 116 -14.92 21.54 -28.71
C MET A 116 -13.95 20.42 -28.31
N ILE A 117 -14.46 19.23 -27.98
CA ILE A 117 -13.64 18.05 -27.69
C ILE A 117 -12.76 17.71 -28.90
N ALA A 118 -13.36 17.66 -30.09
CA ALA A 118 -12.65 17.32 -31.32
C ALA A 118 -11.56 18.34 -31.66
N VAL A 119 -11.83 19.64 -31.48
CA VAL A 119 -10.83 20.72 -31.65
C VAL A 119 -9.65 20.50 -30.71
N VAL A 120 -9.89 20.19 -29.43
CA VAL A 120 -8.81 19.97 -28.45
C VAL A 120 -7.97 18.76 -28.84
N ILE A 121 -8.59 17.63 -29.18
CA ILE A 121 -7.89 16.43 -29.66
C ILE A 121 -7.02 16.76 -30.87
N CYS A 122 -7.57 17.43 -31.88
CA CYS A 122 -6.83 17.78 -33.08
C CYS A 122 -5.66 18.72 -32.77
N LYS A 123 -5.87 19.76 -31.93
CA LYS A 123 -4.80 20.70 -31.55
C LYS A 123 -3.64 19.98 -30.86
N LEU A 124 -3.94 19.15 -29.85
CA LEU A 124 -2.92 18.40 -29.11
C LEU A 124 -2.18 17.41 -30.01
N PHE A 125 -2.92 16.69 -30.86
CA PHE A 125 -2.33 15.73 -31.78
C PHE A 125 -1.44 16.42 -32.82
N PHE A 126 -1.88 17.51 -33.45
CA PHE A 126 -1.05 18.21 -34.42
C PHE A 126 0.18 18.85 -33.78
N ALA A 127 0.05 19.44 -32.60
CA ALA A 127 1.18 20.04 -31.90
C ALA A 127 2.32 19.04 -31.68
N LEU A 128 1.99 17.80 -31.32
CA LEU A 128 2.95 16.73 -31.03
C LEU A 128 3.40 15.92 -32.24
N ASN A 129 2.76 16.02 -33.40
CA ASN A 129 3.07 15.15 -34.55
C ASN A 129 3.31 15.89 -35.87
N LYS A 130 3.14 17.22 -35.93
CA LYS A 130 3.24 18.00 -37.18
C LYS A 130 4.52 17.76 -37.98
N ASP A 131 5.61 17.42 -37.31
CA ASP A 131 6.93 17.22 -37.90
C ASP A 131 7.13 15.80 -38.49
N ILE A 132 6.29 14.84 -38.11
CA ILE A 132 6.37 13.43 -38.57
C ILE A 132 5.15 12.97 -39.37
N LEU A 133 4.07 13.77 -39.40
CA LEU A 133 2.87 13.44 -40.15
C LEU A 133 3.13 13.45 -41.66
N THR A 134 2.69 12.39 -42.33
CA THR A 134 2.76 12.28 -43.79
C THR A 134 1.45 12.71 -44.45
N THR A 135 1.46 12.88 -45.77
CA THR A 135 0.24 13.13 -46.55
C THR A 135 -0.78 11.99 -46.38
N ASP A 136 -0.33 10.74 -46.36
CA ASP A 136 -1.19 9.56 -46.15
C ASP A 136 -1.85 9.57 -44.76
N ASP A 137 -1.15 10.04 -43.73
CA ASP A 137 -1.76 10.21 -42.39
C ASP A 137 -2.87 11.27 -42.41
N LEU A 138 -2.67 12.39 -43.11
CA LEU A 138 -3.67 13.45 -43.26
C LEU A 138 -4.89 12.95 -44.06
N ASP A 139 -4.67 12.18 -45.12
CA ASP A 139 -5.75 11.58 -45.90
C ASP A 139 -6.57 10.61 -45.05
N LYS A 140 -5.90 9.79 -44.23
CA LYS A 140 -6.57 8.91 -43.24
C LYS A 140 -7.37 9.68 -42.20
N MET A 141 -6.93 10.88 -41.78
CA MET A 141 -7.73 11.72 -40.87
C MET A 141 -9.01 12.22 -41.52
N MET A 142 -8.99 12.51 -42.82
CA MET A 142 -10.12 13.07 -43.56
C MET A 142 -11.00 12.00 -44.21
N PHE A 143 -10.62 10.72 -44.15
CA PHE A 143 -11.37 9.61 -44.69
C PHE A 143 -12.73 9.41 -44.00
N GLY A 144 -13.79 9.12 -44.76
CA GLY A 144 -15.14 8.89 -44.25
C GLY A 144 -16.17 9.86 -44.83
N ASP A 145 -17.35 9.93 -44.20
CA ASP A 145 -18.49 10.71 -44.69
C ASP A 145 -18.15 12.21 -44.80
N PRO A 146 -18.23 12.82 -46.00
CA PRO A 146 -17.96 14.24 -46.20
C PRO A 146 -19.03 15.17 -45.60
N THR A 147 -20.17 14.64 -45.17
CA THR A 147 -21.23 15.41 -44.50
C THR A 147 -20.98 15.60 -43.00
N GLU A 148 -20.10 14.79 -42.40
CA GLU A 148 -19.65 15.00 -41.02
C GLU A 148 -18.77 16.25 -40.91
N HIS A 149 -18.88 16.95 -39.78
CA HIS A 149 -18.05 18.12 -39.51
C HIS A 149 -16.57 17.72 -39.50
N ASN A 150 -15.76 18.36 -40.36
CA ASN A 150 -14.38 17.97 -40.65
C ASN A 150 -13.51 17.73 -39.40
N VAL A 151 -13.70 18.54 -38.36
CA VAL A 151 -12.92 18.44 -37.12
C VAL A 151 -13.30 17.20 -36.29
N ILE A 152 -14.60 16.88 -36.21
CA ILE A 152 -15.08 15.69 -35.51
C ILE A 152 -14.58 14.43 -36.22
N ARG A 153 -14.69 14.40 -37.54
CA ARG A 153 -14.17 13.31 -38.38
C ARG A 153 -12.66 13.11 -38.19
N ALA A 154 -11.88 14.20 -38.21
CA ALA A 154 -10.44 14.15 -37.97
C ALA A 154 -10.12 13.60 -36.57
N ALA A 155 -10.77 14.10 -35.52
CA ALA A 155 -10.56 13.61 -34.16
C ALA A 155 -10.94 12.12 -34.01
N HIS A 156 -12.03 11.70 -34.64
CA HIS A 156 -12.46 10.31 -34.67
C HIS A 156 -11.39 9.42 -35.31
N ASN A 157 -10.89 9.80 -36.49
CA ASN A 157 -9.87 9.03 -37.19
C ASN A 157 -8.51 9.06 -36.49
N ILE A 158 -8.18 10.11 -35.75
CA ILE A 158 -7.00 10.12 -34.87
C ILE A 158 -7.10 8.97 -33.84
N LEU A 159 -8.22 8.86 -33.12
CA LEU A 159 -8.40 7.86 -32.06
C LEU A 159 -8.65 6.44 -32.57
N HIS A 160 -9.36 6.30 -33.70
CA HIS A 160 -9.81 5.00 -34.20
C HIS A 160 -8.95 4.40 -35.31
N THR A 161 -8.15 5.23 -36.00
CA THR A 161 -7.33 4.80 -37.15
C THR A 161 -5.85 5.03 -36.87
N LEU A 162 -5.44 6.29 -36.65
CA LEU A 162 -4.02 6.63 -36.55
C LEU A 162 -3.37 6.10 -35.28
N LEU A 163 -4.02 6.24 -34.13
CA LEU A 163 -3.49 5.69 -32.87
C LEU A 163 -3.71 4.18 -32.75
N GLN A 164 -4.38 3.53 -33.72
CA GLN A 164 -4.67 2.10 -33.73
C GLN A 164 -3.97 1.35 -34.88
N GLN A 165 -2.79 1.82 -35.29
CA GLN A 165 -2.03 1.18 -36.37
C GLN A 165 -1.57 -0.26 -36.00
N ARG A 166 -1.20 -1.04 -37.02
CA ARG A 166 -0.66 -2.41 -36.85
C ARG A 166 0.86 -2.44 -36.88
N GLY A 167 1.46 -1.84 -37.91
CA GLY A 167 2.90 -1.93 -38.18
C GLY A 167 3.76 -0.91 -37.43
N THR A 168 3.17 0.20 -36.98
CA THR A 168 3.90 1.31 -36.35
C THR A 168 3.44 1.49 -34.91
N LYS A 169 4.38 1.76 -34.01
CA LYS A 169 4.09 2.01 -32.60
C LYS A 169 3.49 3.41 -32.43
N THR A 170 2.38 3.47 -31.72
CA THR A 170 1.66 4.70 -31.38
C THR A 170 1.36 4.71 -29.90
N LEU A 171 1.22 5.88 -29.30
CA LEU A 171 0.94 6.01 -27.87
C LEU A 171 -0.18 7.02 -27.62
N LEU A 172 -1.17 6.60 -26.84
CA LEU A 172 -2.13 7.48 -26.19
C LEU A 172 -1.81 7.53 -24.69
N VAL A 173 -1.64 8.73 -24.15
CA VAL A 173 -1.51 8.96 -22.70
C VAL A 173 -2.56 9.97 -22.26
N ILE A 174 -3.45 9.56 -21.36
CA ILE A 174 -4.43 10.45 -20.71
C ILE A 174 -4.15 10.48 -19.21
N ASP A 175 -3.68 11.63 -18.73
CA ASP A 175 -3.54 11.93 -17.30
C ASP A 175 -4.78 12.66 -16.77
N GLU A 176 -5.00 12.56 -15.45
CA GLU A 176 -6.24 12.97 -14.78
C GLU A 176 -7.52 12.41 -15.42
N HIS A 177 -7.44 11.22 -16.00
CA HIS A 177 -8.53 10.51 -16.68
C HIS A 177 -9.81 10.41 -15.85
N GLY A 178 -9.69 10.34 -14.52
CA GLY A 178 -10.83 10.31 -13.60
C GLY A 178 -11.78 11.52 -13.75
N ALA A 179 -11.29 12.67 -14.22
CA ALA A 179 -12.11 13.87 -14.47
C ALA A 179 -13.28 13.59 -15.42
N LEU A 180 -13.09 12.70 -16.41
CA LEU A 180 -14.13 12.35 -17.39
C LEU A 180 -15.31 11.55 -16.81
N PHE A 181 -15.17 11.05 -15.57
CA PHE A 181 -16.12 10.15 -14.90
C PHE A 181 -16.77 10.79 -13.67
N GLN A 182 -16.59 12.09 -13.46
CA GLN A 182 -17.19 12.81 -12.33
C GLN A 182 -18.70 12.96 -12.48
N GLN A 183 -19.20 13.16 -13.71
CA GLN A 183 -20.61 13.32 -14.02
C GLN A 183 -21.30 11.97 -14.33
N ASP A 184 -22.62 11.92 -14.18
CA ASP A 184 -23.46 10.79 -14.62
C ASP A 184 -24.52 11.29 -15.62
N PRO A 185 -24.57 10.78 -16.87
CA PRO A 185 -23.61 9.85 -17.46
C PRO A 185 -22.20 10.46 -17.60
N PRO A 186 -21.13 9.63 -17.59
CA PRO A 186 -19.76 10.12 -17.76
C PRO A 186 -19.55 10.69 -19.18
N VAL A 187 -18.59 11.60 -19.35
CA VAL A 187 -18.35 12.31 -20.62
C VAL A 187 -18.17 11.35 -21.81
N PRO A 188 -17.40 10.23 -21.69
CA PRO A 188 -17.27 9.26 -22.77
C PRO A 188 -18.56 8.53 -23.16
N ALA A 189 -19.57 8.49 -22.28
CA ALA A 189 -20.88 7.94 -22.61
C ALA A 189 -21.76 8.96 -23.36
N LYS A 190 -21.53 10.27 -23.17
CA LYS A 190 -22.23 11.34 -23.88
C LYS A 190 -21.69 11.54 -25.30
N HIS A 191 -20.41 11.29 -25.52
CA HIS A 191 -19.73 11.54 -26.79
C HIS A 191 -19.05 10.27 -27.31
N ALA A 192 -19.58 9.69 -28.39
CA ALA A 192 -19.07 8.46 -29.00
C ALA A 192 -17.57 8.54 -29.38
N LEU A 193 -17.09 9.74 -29.73
CA LEU A 193 -15.68 10.04 -30.00
C LEU A 193 -14.74 9.59 -28.88
N LEU A 194 -15.17 9.70 -27.62
CA LEU A 194 -14.35 9.38 -26.45
C LEU A 194 -14.59 7.96 -25.92
N ASN A 195 -15.44 7.16 -26.57
CA ASN A 195 -15.73 5.78 -26.14
C ASN A 195 -14.46 4.94 -25.90
N PRO A 196 -13.37 5.03 -26.70
CA PRO A 196 -12.13 4.30 -26.42
C PRO A 196 -11.46 4.60 -25.07
N LEU A 197 -11.79 5.73 -24.42
CA LEU A 197 -11.28 6.08 -23.09
C LEU A 197 -12.08 5.39 -21.97
N MET A 198 -13.35 5.05 -22.23
CA MET A 198 -14.18 4.29 -21.29
C MET A 198 -14.09 2.78 -21.52
N GLN A 199 -14.02 2.34 -22.77
CA GLN A 199 -13.97 0.93 -23.15
C GLN A 199 -12.61 0.57 -23.72
N LEU A 200 -11.70 0.08 -22.87
CA LEU A 200 -10.37 -0.31 -23.31
C LEU A 200 -10.36 -1.45 -24.35
N ALA A 201 -11.44 -2.24 -24.45
CA ALA A 201 -11.64 -3.23 -25.52
C ALA A 201 -11.82 -2.60 -26.92
N ALA A 202 -12.14 -1.30 -27.01
CA ALA A 202 -12.28 -0.59 -28.28
C ALA A 202 -10.94 -0.47 -29.05
N TRP A 203 -9.81 -0.62 -28.34
CA TRP A 203 -8.48 -0.69 -28.92
C TRP A 203 -8.26 -2.11 -29.47
N ARG A 204 -8.64 -2.40 -30.71
CA ARG A 204 -8.82 -3.77 -31.21
C ARG A 204 -7.57 -4.65 -31.03
N GLU A 205 -7.75 -5.95 -30.77
CA GLU A 205 -6.64 -6.92 -30.63
C GLU A 205 -5.72 -6.96 -31.87
N THR A 206 -6.26 -6.65 -33.05
CA THR A 206 -5.46 -6.59 -34.29
C THR A 206 -4.57 -5.35 -34.39
N SER A 207 -4.75 -4.36 -33.52
CA SER A 207 -4.01 -3.09 -33.52
C SER A 207 -2.69 -3.24 -32.76
N THR A 208 -1.82 -4.10 -33.28
CA THR A 208 -0.51 -4.46 -32.68
C THR A 208 0.43 -3.27 -32.49
N GLY A 209 0.15 -2.15 -33.16
CA GLY A 209 0.80 -0.84 -33.07
C GLY A 209 0.29 0.05 -31.92
N ALA A 210 -0.86 -0.25 -31.31
CA ALA A 210 -1.49 0.65 -30.34
C ALA A 210 -1.04 0.46 -28.89
N ARG A 211 -0.56 1.54 -28.26
CA ARG A 211 -0.24 1.59 -26.82
C ARG A 211 -1.15 2.62 -26.15
N VAL A 212 -1.69 2.28 -24.99
CA VAL A 212 -2.61 3.15 -24.23
C VAL A 212 -2.22 3.17 -22.77
N VAL A 213 -2.08 4.37 -22.21
CA VAL A 213 -1.82 4.60 -20.79
C VAL A 213 -2.85 5.58 -20.24
N LEU A 214 -3.64 5.13 -19.27
CA LEU A 214 -4.63 5.96 -18.56
C LEU A 214 -4.21 6.09 -17.10
N THR A 215 -4.31 7.28 -16.51
CA THR A 215 -4.03 7.51 -15.10
C THR A 215 -4.90 8.64 -14.55
N GLY A 216 -5.15 8.67 -13.23
CA GLY A 216 -5.81 9.80 -12.59
C GLY A 216 -5.53 9.90 -11.08
N THR A 217 -5.83 11.06 -10.50
CA THR A 217 -5.69 11.30 -9.06
C THR A 217 -6.59 10.40 -8.21
N SER A 218 -7.87 10.26 -8.61
CA SER A 218 -8.88 9.37 -8.03
C SER A 218 -9.46 8.50 -9.14
N HIS A 219 -8.85 7.35 -9.36
CA HIS A 219 -9.13 6.48 -10.51
C HIS A 219 -9.81 5.16 -10.12
N ALA A 220 -9.96 4.88 -8.83
CA ALA A 220 -10.50 3.62 -8.36
C ALA A 220 -11.96 3.40 -8.80
N ARG A 221 -12.76 4.49 -8.93
CA ARG A 221 -14.12 4.40 -9.50
C ARG A 221 -14.11 3.82 -10.91
N PHE A 222 -13.18 4.29 -11.74
CA PHE A 222 -13.05 3.83 -13.11
C PHE A 222 -12.61 2.37 -13.14
N GLU A 223 -11.59 2.03 -12.34
CA GLU A 223 -11.11 0.65 -12.21
C GLU A 223 -12.24 -0.31 -11.81
N ASN A 224 -12.99 0.03 -10.77
CA ASN A 224 -14.04 -0.83 -10.23
C ASN A 224 -15.21 -1.02 -11.22
N LYS A 225 -15.61 0.03 -11.94
CA LYS A 225 -16.80 -0.02 -12.81
C LYS A 225 -16.50 -0.48 -14.24
N TYR A 226 -15.31 -0.19 -14.77
CA TYR A 226 -15.00 -0.37 -16.19
C TYR A 226 -13.84 -1.34 -16.47
N VAL A 227 -13.00 -1.66 -15.49
CA VAL A 227 -11.94 -2.68 -15.64
C VAL A 227 -12.46 -4.02 -15.15
N LYS A 228 -12.86 -4.88 -16.10
CA LYS A 228 -13.41 -6.21 -15.82
C LYS A 228 -12.32 -7.20 -15.36
N SER A 229 -12.73 -8.38 -14.89
CA SER A 229 -11.83 -9.40 -14.36
C SER A 229 -10.77 -9.87 -15.36
N ASP A 230 -11.13 -9.97 -16.64
CA ASP A 230 -10.24 -10.30 -17.77
C ASP A 230 -9.27 -9.16 -18.14
N MET A 231 -9.47 -7.97 -17.58
CA MET A 231 -8.67 -6.76 -17.82
C MET A 231 -7.72 -6.44 -16.65
N ARG A 232 -7.68 -7.28 -15.60
CA ARG A 232 -6.86 -7.03 -14.40
C ARG A 232 -5.36 -6.92 -14.70
N ASP A 233 -4.88 -7.59 -15.74
CA ASP A 233 -3.48 -7.49 -16.18
C ASP A 233 -3.13 -6.13 -16.80
N TRP A 234 -4.13 -5.28 -17.07
CA TRP A 234 -3.93 -3.91 -17.55
C TRP A 234 -3.70 -2.94 -16.41
N LEU A 235 -4.08 -3.30 -15.16
CA LEU A 235 -3.79 -2.47 -13.99
C LEU A 235 -2.31 -2.54 -13.66
N GLU A 236 -1.70 -1.38 -13.55
CA GLU A 236 -0.32 -1.20 -13.14
C GLU A 236 -0.32 -0.43 -11.82
N TYR A 237 0.02 -1.11 -10.72
CA TYR A 237 0.02 -0.46 -9.42
C TYR A 237 1.29 0.38 -9.23
N VAL A 238 1.11 1.66 -8.93
CA VAL A 238 2.16 2.64 -8.63
C VAL A 238 2.11 2.91 -7.13
N GLY A 239 3.20 2.57 -6.45
CA GLY A 239 3.39 2.76 -5.02
C GLY A 239 4.45 3.82 -4.72
N PRO A 240 4.93 3.87 -3.46
CA PRO A 240 6.08 4.68 -3.09
C PRO A 240 7.32 4.44 -3.96
N LEU A 241 8.23 5.42 -3.97
CA LEU A 241 9.51 5.29 -4.66
C LEU A 241 10.38 4.21 -3.98
N SER A 242 11.28 3.60 -4.75
CA SER A 242 12.35 2.79 -4.17
C SER A 242 13.22 3.65 -3.26
N ASP A 243 13.81 3.03 -2.24
CA ASP A 243 14.73 3.70 -1.32
C ASP A 243 15.84 4.45 -2.06
N THR A 244 16.44 3.83 -3.08
CA THR A 244 17.54 4.41 -3.86
C THR A 244 17.14 5.66 -4.62
N VAL A 245 15.94 5.69 -5.22
CA VAL A 245 15.46 6.87 -5.95
C VAL A 245 14.94 7.94 -4.99
N PHE A 246 14.26 7.52 -3.92
CA PHE A 246 13.79 8.42 -2.89
C PHE A 246 14.96 9.13 -2.18
N ASP A 247 16.04 8.41 -1.92
CA ASP A 247 17.26 8.96 -1.33
C ASP A 247 17.82 10.13 -2.15
N LYS A 248 17.87 9.98 -3.47
CA LYS A 248 18.32 11.06 -4.36
C LYS A 248 17.34 12.25 -4.39
N LEU A 249 16.05 11.98 -4.28
CA LEU A 249 15.04 13.05 -4.16
C LEU A 249 15.15 13.78 -2.82
N LEU A 250 15.45 13.06 -1.75
CA LEU A 250 15.65 13.61 -0.43
C LEU A 250 16.91 14.47 -0.37
N ASP A 251 18.00 14.06 -1.02
CA ASP A 251 19.28 14.78 -1.10
C ASP A 251 19.18 16.20 -1.68
N MET A 252 18.13 16.46 -2.46
CA MET A 252 17.87 17.80 -2.98
C MET A 252 17.36 18.78 -1.91
N ASN A 253 16.94 18.31 -0.73
CA ASN A 253 16.51 19.15 0.38
C ASN A 253 17.60 19.19 1.48
N PRO A 254 18.33 20.31 1.66
CA PRO A 254 19.50 20.36 2.55
C PRO A 254 19.18 20.21 4.05
N ILE A 255 17.91 20.35 4.44
CA ILE A 255 17.48 20.19 5.83
C ILE A 255 17.05 18.75 6.06
N LEU A 256 16.15 18.22 5.23
CA LEU A 256 15.59 16.88 5.38
C LEU A 256 16.57 15.77 4.97
N SER A 257 17.60 16.07 4.18
CA SER A 257 18.64 15.10 3.78
C SER A 257 19.70 14.85 4.84
N ARG A 258 19.69 15.60 5.94
CA ARG A 258 20.69 15.50 7.01
C ARG A 258 20.74 14.08 7.59
N PRO A 259 21.94 13.48 7.76
CA PRO A 259 22.08 12.10 8.23
C PRO A 259 21.31 11.80 9.52
N GLU A 260 21.18 12.79 10.41
CA GLU A 260 20.55 12.67 11.71
C GLU A 260 19.04 12.39 11.62
N ILE A 261 18.37 12.84 10.55
CA ILE A 261 16.91 12.70 10.39
C ILE A 261 16.46 11.99 9.13
N ARG A 262 17.41 11.68 8.24
CA ARG A 262 17.14 11.05 6.95
C ARG A 262 16.25 9.80 7.08
N ASP A 263 16.64 8.89 7.97
CA ASP A 263 15.94 7.61 8.14
C ASP A 263 14.53 7.82 8.71
N GLN A 264 14.37 8.76 9.64
CA GLN A 264 13.05 9.12 10.18
C GLN A 264 12.14 9.74 9.10
N VAL A 265 12.68 10.59 8.22
CA VAL A 265 11.95 11.18 7.09
C VAL A 265 11.50 10.08 6.13
N LYS A 266 12.38 9.13 5.79
CA LYS A 266 12.04 7.97 4.96
C LYS A 266 10.92 7.15 5.59
N GLU A 267 11.00 6.85 6.88
CA GLU A 267 10.00 6.08 7.61
C GLU A 267 8.62 6.79 7.62
N ILE A 268 8.58 8.08 7.99
CA ILE A 268 7.32 8.82 8.16
C ILE A 268 6.65 9.15 6.83
N THR A 269 7.42 9.37 5.77
CA THR A 269 6.87 9.58 4.43
C THR A 269 6.59 8.26 3.71
N ASN A 270 7.15 7.14 4.19
CA ASN A 270 7.16 5.85 3.51
C ASN A 270 7.60 5.99 2.05
N CYS A 271 8.62 6.79 1.80
CA CYS A 271 9.14 7.10 0.46
C CYS A 271 8.09 7.68 -0.53
N VAL A 272 7.00 8.29 -0.05
CA VAL A 272 5.96 8.90 -0.89
C VAL A 272 6.36 10.35 -1.24
N PRO A 273 6.56 10.70 -2.52
CA PRO A 273 7.01 12.03 -2.93
C PRO A 273 6.16 13.18 -2.40
N ARG A 274 4.82 13.06 -2.49
CA ARG A 274 3.91 14.11 -1.97
C ARG A 274 4.11 14.36 -0.48
N GLU A 275 4.29 13.32 0.33
CA GLU A 275 4.47 13.51 1.76
C GLU A 275 5.80 14.19 2.06
N LEU A 276 6.87 13.88 1.32
CA LEU A 276 8.15 14.57 1.40
C LEU A 276 8.05 16.06 1.01
N ILE A 277 7.38 16.38 -0.11
CA ILE A 277 7.19 17.78 -0.53
C ILE A 277 6.37 18.56 0.51
N LYS A 278 5.32 17.97 1.08
CA LYS A 278 4.53 18.59 2.16
C LYS A 278 5.36 18.83 3.42
N MET A 279 6.23 17.87 3.77
CA MET A 279 7.13 18.00 4.91
C MET A 279 8.11 19.15 4.68
N ALA A 280 8.73 19.24 3.49
CA ALA A 280 9.62 20.34 3.13
C ALA A 280 8.94 21.71 3.19
N GLN A 281 7.68 21.81 2.75
CA GLN A 281 6.89 23.04 2.88
C GLN A 281 6.64 23.43 4.34
N SER A 282 6.41 22.45 5.21
CA SER A 282 6.24 22.68 6.66
C SER A 282 7.55 23.15 7.30
N VAL A 283 8.70 22.57 6.93
CA VAL A 283 10.03 23.05 7.37
C VAL A 283 10.23 24.52 7.02
N ASN A 284 10.00 24.91 5.76
CA ASN A 284 10.22 26.29 5.33
C ASN A 284 9.29 27.30 6.04
N THR A 285 8.12 26.87 6.48
CA THR A 285 7.15 27.72 7.18
C THR A 285 7.46 27.81 8.69
N GLU A 286 7.92 26.72 9.30
CA GLU A 286 8.16 26.63 10.75
C GLU A 286 9.59 27.06 11.14
N CYS A 287 10.60 26.79 10.30
CA CYS A 287 11.99 27.22 10.54
C CYS A 287 12.24 28.70 10.22
N ALA A 288 11.34 29.40 9.53
CA ALA A 288 11.40 30.86 9.40
C ALA A 288 11.16 31.59 10.75
N ILE A 289 10.78 30.85 11.81
CA ILE A 289 10.35 31.39 13.11
C ILE A 289 11.37 31.09 14.23
N SER A 290 12.37 30.22 14.03
CA SER A 290 13.33 29.86 15.08
C SER A 290 14.78 29.72 14.60
N GLU A 291 15.57 30.78 14.81
CA GLU A 291 17.04 30.71 14.80
C GLU A 291 17.53 29.96 16.05
N GLN A 292 17.48 28.62 16.05
CA GLN A 292 18.30 27.75 16.90
C GLN A 292 17.97 26.27 16.60
N HIS A 293 18.92 25.57 16.00
CA HIS A 293 18.83 24.12 15.79
C HIS A 293 19.59 23.38 16.89
N SER A 294 18.88 22.88 17.88
CA SER A 294 19.33 21.77 18.72
C SER A 294 18.66 20.47 18.23
N ASP A 295 19.28 19.31 18.46
CA ASP A 295 18.75 18.01 18.01
C ASP A 295 17.33 17.73 18.53
N ASN A 296 17.00 18.23 19.74
CA ASN A 296 15.65 18.13 20.32
C ASN A 296 14.56 18.83 19.47
N ASN A 297 14.90 19.85 18.68
CA ASN A 297 13.93 20.55 17.84
C ASN A 297 13.53 19.73 16.59
N ILE A 298 14.39 18.81 16.15
CA ILE A 298 14.17 18.09 14.90
C ILE A 298 13.24 16.89 15.12
N ASP A 299 13.46 16.10 16.18
CA ASP A 299 12.51 15.03 16.57
C ASP A 299 11.12 15.60 16.85
N GLN A 300 11.04 16.78 17.47
CA GLN A 300 9.77 17.48 17.71
C GLN A 300 9.10 17.86 16.40
N PHE A 301 9.84 18.43 15.44
CA PHE A 301 9.32 18.80 14.12
C PHE A 301 8.76 17.56 13.38
N VAL A 302 9.55 16.51 13.31
CA VAL A 302 9.20 15.26 12.61
C VAL A 302 7.93 14.64 13.22
N ASN A 303 7.86 14.57 14.55
CA ASN A 303 6.68 14.08 15.27
C ASN A 303 5.45 14.99 15.08
N GLN A 304 5.65 16.31 15.08
CA GLN A 304 4.58 17.28 14.86
C GLN A 304 4.02 17.16 13.43
N PHE A 305 4.88 16.99 12.43
CA PHE A 305 4.45 16.74 11.05
C PHE A 305 3.63 15.45 10.98
N ASN A 306 4.13 14.34 11.51
CA ASN A 306 3.43 13.06 11.51
C ASN A 306 2.04 13.17 12.17
N ARG A 307 1.94 13.86 13.31
CA ARG A 307 0.68 14.12 14.01
C ARG A 307 -0.29 14.97 13.17
N LYS A 308 0.16 16.07 12.57
CA LYS A 308 -0.68 16.91 11.68
C LYS A 308 -1.20 16.10 10.49
N ARG A 309 -0.37 15.24 9.90
CA ARG A 309 -0.80 14.35 8.81
C ARG A 309 -1.82 13.31 9.29
N GLN A 310 -1.60 12.71 10.46
CA GLN A 310 -2.54 11.78 11.08
C GLN A 310 -3.91 12.44 11.32
N GLU A 311 -3.95 13.68 11.80
CA GLU A 311 -5.20 14.43 12.04
C GLU A 311 -5.99 14.62 10.74
N VAL A 312 -5.31 15.03 9.65
CA VAL A 312 -5.95 15.19 8.32
C VAL A 312 -6.50 13.85 7.83
N PHE A 313 -5.68 12.80 7.85
CA PHE A 313 -6.11 11.48 7.39
C PHE A 313 -7.23 10.90 8.25
N SER A 314 -7.20 11.12 9.57
CA SER A 314 -8.25 10.68 10.48
C SER A 314 -9.56 11.36 10.14
N ARG A 315 -9.55 12.68 9.95
CA ARG A 315 -10.75 13.43 9.56
C ARG A 315 -11.34 12.89 8.26
N ASP A 316 -10.52 12.68 7.24
CA ASP A 316 -10.97 12.21 5.93
C ASP A 316 -11.56 10.80 6.02
N ALA A 317 -10.89 9.89 6.75
CA ALA A 317 -11.35 8.51 6.95
C ALA A 317 -12.65 8.42 7.76
N HIS A 318 -12.80 9.20 8.85
CA HIS A 318 -14.03 9.24 9.64
C HIS A 318 -15.18 9.87 8.84
N THR A 319 -14.92 10.99 8.14
CA THR A 319 -15.92 11.64 7.28
C THR A 319 -16.45 10.67 6.23
N TYR A 320 -15.56 9.88 5.63
CA TYR A 320 -15.94 8.83 4.69
C TYR A 320 -16.77 7.74 5.36
N PHE A 321 -16.29 7.16 6.46
CA PHE A 321 -16.98 6.07 7.17
C PHE A 321 -18.40 6.43 7.62
N HIS A 322 -18.60 7.65 8.11
CA HIS A 322 -19.93 8.11 8.55
C HIS A 322 -20.93 8.23 7.39
N ARG A 323 -20.48 8.43 6.15
CA ARG A 323 -21.34 8.49 4.95
C ARG A 323 -21.76 7.11 4.43
N LEU A 324 -21.08 6.04 4.86
CA LEU A 324 -21.39 4.69 4.43
C LEU A 324 -22.70 4.20 5.04
N GLN A 325 -23.43 3.37 4.28
CA GLN A 325 -24.55 2.59 4.81
C GLN A 325 -24.04 1.45 5.71
N ASP A 326 -24.88 0.89 6.58
CA ASP A 326 -24.44 -0.10 7.58
C ASP A 326 -23.80 -1.35 6.95
N VAL A 327 -24.34 -1.84 5.83
CA VAL A 327 -23.73 -2.96 5.08
C VAL A 327 -22.33 -2.60 4.58
N GLN A 328 -22.14 -1.38 4.07
CA GLN A 328 -20.83 -0.91 3.61
C GLN A 328 -19.86 -0.68 4.78
N ARG A 329 -20.35 -0.19 5.92
CA ARG A 329 -19.55 -0.03 7.15
C ARG A 329 -19.03 -1.37 7.64
N HIS A 330 -19.86 -2.41 7.61
CA HIS A 330 -19.47 -3.77 7.95
C HIS A 330 -18.36 -4.28 7.01
N SER A 331 -18.58 -4.23 5.69
CA SER A 331 -17.57 -4.64 4.70
C SER A 331 -16.25 -3.87 4.82
N TYR A 332 -16.34 -2.56 5.09
CA TYR A 332 -15.18 -1.71 5.29
C TYR A 332 -14.42 -2.05 6.58
N ARG A 333 -15.13 -2.37 7.67
CA ARG A 333 -14.53 -2.88 8.92
C ARG A 333 -13.78 -4.18 8.66
N CYS A 334 -14.38 -5.14 7.94
CA CYS A 334 -13.75 -6.41 7.61
C CYS A 334 -12.49 -6.21 6.76
N ALA A 335 -12.54 -5.32 5.76
CA ALA A 335 -11.38 -4.99 4.93
C ALA A 335 -10.25 -4.34 5.73
N LEU A 336 -10.55 -3.41 6.64
CA LEU A 336 -9.54 -2.86 7.56
C LEU A 336 -8.97 -3.92 8.50
N SER A 337 -9.83 -4.79 9.03
CA SER A 337 -9.40 -5.91 9.85
C SER A 337 -8.41 -6.80 9.11
N ALA A 338 -8.66 -7.11 7.83
CA ALA A 338 -7.77 -7.91 7.01
C ALA A 338 -6.41 -7.23 6.74
N MET A 339 -6.35 -5.89 6.70
CA MET A 339 -5.09 -5.17 6.61
C MET A 339 -4.27 -5.22 7.91
N PHE A 340 -4.93 -5.18 9.07
CA PHE A 340 -4.25 -5.28 10.37
C PHE A 340 -3.98 -6.73 10.81
N LEU A 341 -4.79 -7.67 10.33
CA LEU A 341 -4.72 -9.11 10.56
C LEU A 341 -4.68 -9.84 9.20
N PRO A 342 -3.55 -9.84 8.47
CA PRO A 342 -3.46 -10.51 7.18
C PRO A 342 -3.83 -11.99 7.31
N ARG A 343 -4.93 -12.38 6.64
CA ARG A 343 -5.50 -13.73 6.67
C ARG A 343 -4.84 -14.66 5.65
N ASN A 344 -5.16 -15.96 5.68
CA ASN A 344 -4.54 -17.00 4.88
C ASN A 344 -5.29 -17.33 3.59
N LYS A 345 -4.58 -17.93 2.62
CA LYS A 345 -5.20 -18.42 1.37
C LYS A 345 -6.30 -19.42 1.70
N GLY A 346 -7.55 -19.06 1.42
CA GLY A 346 -8.75 -19.86 1.72
C GLY A 346 -9.73 -19.20 2.69
N ASP A 347 -9.31 -18.14 3.40
CA ASP A 347 -10.21 -17.38 4.27
C ASP A 347 -11.16 -16.51 3.42
N LEU A 348 -12.41 -16.31 3.87
CA LEU A 348 -13.45 -15.60 3.11
C LEU A 348 -13.02 -14.16 2.73
N ASP A 349 -12.24 -13.52 3.60
CA ASP A 349 -11.74 -12.14 3.44
C ASP A 349 -10.31 -12.06 2.87
N TYR A 350 -9.72 -13.19 2.47
CA TYR A 350 -8.31 -13.31 2.05
C TYR A 350 -7.89 -12.33 0.94
N GLU A 351 -8.83 -11.94 0.08
CA GLU A 351 -8.57 -11.04 -1.04
C GLU A 351 -8.72 -9.55 -0.69
N ASN A 352 -8.85 -9.20 0.59
CA ASN A 352 -9.21 -7.84 1.04
C ASN A 352 -10.46 -7.30 0.31
N LYS A 353 -11.40 -8.20 0.00
CA LYS A 353 -12.67 -7.88 -0.64
C LYS A 353 -13.51 -7.08 0.35
N GLY A 354 -13.70 -5.79 0.08
CA GLY A 354 -14.54 -4.95 0.93
C GLY A 354 -14.20 -3.46 0.89
N PHE A 355 -12.99 -3.09 0.43
CA PHE A 355 -12.71 -1.69 0.16
C PHE A 355 -13.52 -1.20 -1.04
N ASP A 356 -14.47 -0.32 -0.75
CA ASP A 356 -15.15 0.48 -1.77
C ASP A 356 -14.11 1.38 -2.47
N TYR A 357 -14.28 1.58 -3.77
CA TYR A 357 -13.39 2.40 -4.58
C TYR A 357 -13.21 3.82 -4.02
N GLN A 358 -14.25 4.38 -3.40
CA GLN A 358 -14.20 5.71 -2.80
C GLN A 358 -13.16 5.80 -1.68
N PHE A 359 -12.93 4.69 -0.97
CA PHE A 359 -11.88 4.62 0.04
C PHE A 359 -10.49 4.66 -0.58
N LEU A 360 -10.26 3.91 -1.67
CA LEU A 360 -8.97 3.91 -2.37
C LEU A 360 -8.63 5.30 -2.90
N ASP A 361 -9.65 6.05 -3.32
CA ASP A 361 -9.52 7.43 -3.77
C ASP A 361 -9.19 8.43 -2.63
N LEU A 362 -9.33 8.07 -1.34
CA LEU A 362 -8.83 8.88 -0.22
C LEU A 362 -7.29 8.93 -0.18
N GLY A 363 -6.63 7.98 -0.85
CA GLY A 363 -5.17 7.94 -0.93
C GLY A 363 -4.48 7.52 0.37
N LEU A 364 -5.18 6.80 1.26
CA LEU A 364 -4.65 6.31 2.54
C LEU A 364 -3.97 4.93 2.43
N VAL A 365 -4.24 4.23 1.33
CA VAL A 365 -3.78 2.87 1.06
C VAL A 365 -3.31 2.80 -0.38
N TYR A 366 -2.24 2.05 -0.64
CA TYR A 366 -1.80 1.70 -1.98
C TYR A 366 -1.86 0.19 -2.18
N ARG A 367 -1.85 -0.21 -3.46
CA ARG A 367 -1.85 -1.61 -3.87
C ARG A 367 -0.50 -1.98 -4.46
N THR A 368 -0.10 -3.24 -4.33
CA THR A 368 1.06 -3.83 -5.00
C THR A 368 0.68 -5.18 -5.58
N LYS A 369 1.42 -5.64 -6.60
CA LYS A 369 1.28 -7.00 -7.13
C LYS A 369 2.33 -7.89 -6.48
N PHE A 370 1.89 -8.98 -5.85
CA PHE A 370 2.75 -10.06 -5.39
C PHE A 370 2.32 -11.36 -6.07
N GLY A 371 3.03 -11.72 -7.14
CA GLY A 371 2.61 -12.81 -8.04
C GLY A 371 1.25 -12.51 -8.67
N SER A 372 0.27 -13.40 -8.47
CA SER A 372 -1.11 -13.21 -8.94
C SER A 372 -2.01 -12.45 -7.96
N ARG A 373 -1.47 -11.97 -6.83
CA ARG A 373 -2.24 -11.33 -5.75
C ARG A 373 -2.05 -9.83 -5.74
N THR A 374 -3.11 -9.16 -5.31
CA THR A 374 -3.07 -7.74 -4.96
C THR A 374 -2.95 -7.62 -3.45
N GLU A 375 -1.88 -7.00 -2.98
CA GLU A 375 -1.69 -6.66 -1.57
C GLU A 375 -2.07 -5.19 -1.33
N TYR A 376 -2.54 -4.90 -0.13
CA TYR A 376 -2.93 -3.56 0.30
C TYR A 376 -2.00 -3.12 1.42
N SER A 377 -1.44 -1.92 1.30
CA SER A 377 -0.48 -1.38 2.24
C SER A 377 -0.84 0.06 2.61
N PHE A 378 -0.62 0.43 3.86
CA PHE A 378 -0.85 1.80 4.32
C PHE A 378 0.06 2.77 3.57
N LEU A 379 -0.44 3.95 3.19
CA LEU A 379 0.35 4.95 2.48
C LEU A 379 1.63 5.32 3.24
N CYS A 380 1.50 5.59 4.54
CA CYS A 380 2.58 5.96 5.45
C CYS A 380 2.15 5.74 6.92
N PRO A 381 3.04 5.87 7.92
CA PRO A 381 2.70 5.69 9.34
C PRO A 381 1.50 6.54 9.81
N ALA A 382 1.42 7.81 9.42
CA ALA A 382 0.27 8.66 9.74
C ALA A 382 -1.06 8.10 9.22
N ALA A 383 -1.07 7.52 8.01
CA ALA A 383 -2.27 6.90 7.43
C ALA A 383 -2.62 5.60 8.16
N LYS A 384 -1.63 4.78 8.51
CA LYS A 384 -1.79 3.58 9.35
C LYS A 384 -2.44 3.94 10.69
N ASP A 385 -1.94 4.96 11.37
CA ASP A 385 -2.44 5.39 12.66
C ASP A 385 -3.83 6.00 12.60
N ALA A 386 -4.12 6.76 11.55
CA ALA A 386 -5.47 7.27 11.29
C ALA A 386 -6.49 6.15 11.08
N LEU A 387 -6.16 5.16 10.24
CA LEU A 387 -7.04 4.02 9.97
C LEU A 387 -7.16 3.10 11.18
N ARG A 388 -6.10 2.98 11.99
CA ARG A 388 -6.12 2.26 13.26
C ARG A 388 -7.04 2.95 14.26
N SER A 389 -6.95 4.27 14.40
CA SER A 389 -7.85 5.05 15.25
C SER A 389 -9.30 4.87 14.83
N LEU A 390 -9.57 4.92 13.52
CA LEU A 390 -10.90 4.66 12.98
C LEU A 390 -11.37 3.23 13.32
N TYR A 391 -10.55 2.20 13.05
CA TYR A 391 -10.87 0.81 13.37
C TYR A 391 -11.19 0.58 14.85
N LYS A 392 -10.46 1.23 15.78
CA LYS A 392 -10.73 1.18 17.23
C LYS A 392 -12.09 1.76 17.60
N SER A 393 -12.56 2.76 16.86
CA SER A 393 -13.86 3.42 17.09
C SER A 393 -15.04 2.61 16.55
N MET A 394 -14.80 1.67 15.63
CA MET A 394 -15.87 0.86 15.05
C MET A 394 -16.38 -0.19 16.03
N PRO A 395 -17.70 -0.32 16.22
CA PRO A 395 -18.25 -1.40 17.01
C PRO A 395 -17.97 -2.76 16.35
N LEU A 396 -17.94 -3.81 17.17
CA LEU A 396 -18.00 -5.17 16.63
C LEU A 396 -19.36 -5.42 15.99
N PRO A 397 -19.43 -6.22 14.92
CA PRO A 397 -20.71 -6.67 14.37
C PRO A 397 -21.56 -7.41 15.41
N ASP A 398 -22.88 -7.18 15.43
CA ASP A 398 -23.80 -7.76 16.42
C ASP A 398 -23.80 -9.29 16.43
N ASP A 399 -23.62 -9.91 15.26
CA ASP A 399 -23.48 -11.36 15.10
C ASP A 399 -22.19 -11.87 15.78
N THR A 400 -21.09 -11.12 15.65
CA THR A 400 -19.82 -11.43 16.31
C THR A 400 -19.95 -11.27 17.83
N VAL A 401 -20.59 -10.19 18.29
CA VAL A 401 -20.87 -9.98 19.73
C VAL A 401 -21.70 -11.14 20.26
N THR A 402 -22.80 -11.48 19.59
CA THR A 402 -23.68 -12.59 19.99
C THR A 402 -22.95 -13.92 20.03
N ALA A 403 -22.13 -14.22 19.01
CA ALA A 403 -21.37 -15.45 18.94
C ALA A 403 -20.32 -15.56 20.06
N ILE A 404 -19.70 -14.44 20.44
CA ILE A 404 -18.76 -14.38 21.57
C ILE A 404 -19.49 -14.58 22.90
N THR A 405 -20.63 -13.93 23.11
CA THR A 405 -21.45 -14.08 24.32
C THR A 405 -21.91 -15.51 24.52
N THR A 406 -22.33 -16.17 23.44
CA THR A 406 -22.85 -17.54 23.45
C THR A 406 -21.77 -18.62 23.37
N GLY A 407 -20.50 -18.25 23.18
CA GLY A 407 -19.40 -19.21 22.99
C GLY A 407 -19.43 -19.95 21.65
N ALA A 408 -20.20 -19.45 20.68
CA ALA A 408 -20.37 -20.00 19.34
C ALA A 408 -19.46 -19.33 18.29
N ALA A 409 -18.59 -18.42 18.69
CA ALA A 409 -17.67 -17.71 17.80
C ALA A 409 -16.78 -18.67 17.01
N THR A 410 -16.63 -18.42 15.71
CA THR A 410 -15.57 -19.06 14.92
C THR A 410 -14.21 -18.57 15.39
N GLY A 411 -13.14 -19.31 15.08
CA GLY A 411 -11.77 -18.85 15.37
C GLY A 411 -11.48 -17.47 14.77
N GLU A 412 -12.02 -17.22 13.57
CA GLU A 412 -11.91 -15.97 12.85
C GLU A 412 -12.60 -14.79 13.55
N GLN A 413 -13.84 -15.00 14.02
CA GLN A 413 -14.61 -14.02 14.77
C GLN A 413 -13.94 -13.72 16.11
N PHE A 414 -13.46 -14.76 16.80
CA PHE A 414 -12.80 -14.63 18.09
C PHE A 414 -11.49 -13.85 18.00
N GLU A 415 -10.64 -14.17 17.02
CA GLU A 415 -9.36 -13.46 16.82
C GLU A 415 -9.58 -11.99 16.46
N ASN A 416 -10.52 -11.69 15.55
CA ASN A 416 -10.84 -10.32 15.16
C ASN A 416 -11.34 -9.50 16.36
N ALA A 417 -12.24 -10.07 17.16
CA ALA A 417 -12.73 -9.41 18.36
C ALA A 417 -11.61 -9.17 19.38
N LEU A 418 -10.84 -10.21 19.71
CA LEU A 418 -9.70 -10.08 20.63
C LEU A 418 -8.75 -8.98 20.17
N PHE A 419 -8.36 -8.97 18.89
CA PHE A 419 -7.49 -7.95 18.33
C PHE A 419 -8.10 -6.54 18.43
N ALA A 420 -9.36 -6.38 18.04
CA ALA A 420 -10.06 -5.09 18.12
C ALA A 420 -10.04 -4.51 19.52
N PHE A 421 -10.21 -5.35 20.54
CA PHE A 421 -10.19 -4.92 21.93
C PHE A 421 -8.78 -4.67 22.48
N LEU A 422 -7.81 -5.53 22.17
CA LEU A 422 -6.40 -5.27 22.49
C LEU A 422 -5.91 -3.95 21.87
N MET A 423 -6.48 -3.55 20.73
CA MET A 423 -6.24 -2.24 20.14
C MET A 423 -6.95 -1.10 20.83
N LYS A 424 -8.16 -1.31 21.32
CA LYS A 424 -8.97 -0.27 21.95
C LYS A 424 -8.39 0.17 23.29
N TYR A 425 -7.86 -0.76 24.08
CA TYR A 425 -7.32 -0.49 25.41
C TYR A 425 -5.79 -0.49 25.41
N PRO A 426 -5.13 0.58 25.88
CA PRO A 426 -3.66 0.67 25.90
C PRO A 426 -3.02 -0.36 26.84
N GLU A 427 -3.73 -0.73 27.90
CA GLU A 427 -3.31 -1.73 28.88
C GLU A 427 -4.49 -2.63 29.23
N VAL A 428 -4.27 -3.95 29.21
CA VAL A 428 -5.24 -4.97 29.64
C VAL A 428 -4.58 -5.90 30.63
N ILE A 429 -5.19 -6.07 31.79
CA ILE A 429 -4.75 -7.03 32.82
C ILE A 429 -5.74 -8.20 32.80
N LEU A 430 -5.24 -9.40 32.54
CA LEU A 430 -6.00 -10.64 32.44
C LEU A 430 -5.67 -11.56 33.61
N ASP A 431 -6.68 -11.97 34.35
CA ASP A 431 -6.53 -13.03 35.35
C ASP A 431 -6.20 -14.35 34.64
N THR A 432 -5.20 -15.06 35.14
CA THR A 432 -4.74 -16.31 34.52
C THR A 432 -4.87 -17.50 35.45
N THR A 433 -4.97 -18.67 34.84
CA THR A 433 -4.90 -19.97 35.50
C THR A 433 -3.79 -20.80 34.83
N ASN A 434 -3.48 -21.98 35.36
CA ASN A 434 -2.80 -23.00 34.56
C ASN A 434 -3.82 -23.84 33.79
N LEU A 435 -3.34 -24.82 33.03
CA LEU A 435 -4.19 -25.74 32.25
C LEU A 435 -5.12 -26.65 33.10
N ALA A 436 -5.03 -26.60 34.43
CA ALA A 436 -5.94 -27.29 35.36
C ALA A 436 -6.88 -26.34 36.12
N GLY A 437 -6.89 -25.04 35.77
CA GLY A 437 -7.78 -24.05 36.40
C GLY A 437 -7.28 -23.52 37.74
N ILE A 438 -6.03 -23.79 38.12
CA ILE A 438 -5.41 -23.22 39.32
C ILE A 438 -4.95 -21.81 39.02
N THR A 439 -5.39 -20.84 39.81
CA THR A 439 -5.03 -19.42 39.67
C THR A 439 -3.52 -19.20 39.63
N LYS A 440 -3.10 -18.31 38.74
CA LYS A 440 -1.72 -17.87 38.53
C LYS A 440 -1.65 -16.35 38.55
N ALA A 441 -0.43 -15.82 38.50
CA ALA A 441 -0.21 -14.38 38.43
C ALA A 441 -0.89 -13.81 37.16
N PRO A 442 -1.58 -12.67 37.25
CA PRO A 442 -2.20 -12.06 36.10
C PRO A 442 -1.15 -11.67 35.05
N VAL A 443 -1.57 -11.61 33.79
CA VAL A 443 -0.75 -11.16 32.68
C VAL A 443 -1.21 -9.78 32.26
N MET A 444 -0.23 -8.89 32.07
CA MET A 444 -0.45 -7.55 31.57
C MET A 444 -0.04 -7.50 30.10
N ILE A 445 -0.94 -7.01 29.25
CA ILE A 445 -0.69 -6.78 27.83
C ILE A 445 -0.76 -5.27 27.62
N ARG A 446 0.38 -4.64 27.30
CA ARG A 446 0.50 -3.21 26.98
C ARG A 446 0.72 -3.03 25.50
N SER A 447 -0.16 -2.31 24.82
CA SER A 447 -0.11 -2.18 23.37
C SER A 447 -0.24 -0.73 22.92
N ASP A 448 0.90 -0.04 22.81
CA ASP A 448 0.97 1.31 22.25
C ASP A 448 0.84 1.28 20.72
N SER A 449 1.36 0.22 20.09
CA SER A 449 1.32 0.03 18.64
C SER A 449 1.27 -1.44 18.21
N VAL A 450 0.97 -1.67 16.93
CA VAL A 450 1.00 -2.99 16.30
C VAL A 450 2.00 -3.03 15.17
N LYS A 451 2.79 -4.11 15.13
CA LYS A 451 3.62 -4.47 13.99
C LYS A 451 3.29 -5.88 13.55
N ILE A 452 3.36 -6.12 12.24
CA ILE A 452 3.40 -7.48 11.70
C ILE A 452 4.86 -7.92 11.77
N LEU A 453 5.10 -9.16 12.16
CA LEU A 453 6.45 -9.72 12.22
C LEU A 453 7.01 -9.86 10.80
N GLU A 454 8.07 -9.10 10.52
CA GLU A 454 8.77 -9.09 9.24
C GLU A 454 10.04 -9.95 9.29
N HIS A 455 10.50 -10.40 8.12
CA HIS A 455 11.78 -11.08 7.96
C HIS A 455 12.68 -10.29 7.01
N PRO A 456 13.91 -9.90 7.41
CA PRO A 456 14.55 -10.17 8.70
C PRO A 456 13.88 -9.42 9.87
N LEU A 457 14.02 -9.96 11.09
CA LEU A 457 13.44 -9.35 12.30
C LEU A 457 14.09 -7.98 12.55
N SER A 458 13.27 -6.94 12.60
CA SER A 458 13.71 -5.59 13.02
C SER A 458 13.57 -5.43 14.53
N ARG A 459 14.28 -4.45 15.10
CA ARG A 459 14.18 -4.15 16.53
C ARG A 459 12.76 -3.67 16.86
N VAL A 460 12.13 -4.34 17.82
CA VAL A 460 10.78 -4.01 18.28
C VAL A 460 10.85 -3.45 19.71
N SER A 461 10.00 -2.47 20.03
CA SER A 461 9.87 -1.97 21.40
C SER A 461 9.00 -2.91 22.24
N GLU A 462 9.22 -2.96 23.55
CA GLU A 462 8.55 -3.89 24.47
C GLU A 462 7.02 -3.72 24.49
N ASN A 463 6.51 -2.49 24.27
CA ASN A 463 5.07 -2.18 24.28
C ASN A 463 4.38 -2.31 22.90
N VAL A 464 5.01 -2.99 21.94
CA VAL A 464 4.43 -3.23 20.62
C VAL A 464 3.81 -4.63 20.59
N LEU A 465 2.52 -4.70 20.26
CA LEU A 465 1.88 -5.98 19.98
C LEU A 465 2.30 -6.45 18.59
N VAL A 466 3.09 -7.52 18.54
CA VAL A 466 3.60 -8.11 17.31
C VAL A 466 2.67 -9.22 16.84
N ARG A 467 2.00 -9.06 15.69
CA ARG A 467 1.28 -10.15 15.03
C ARG A 467 2.27 -11.00 14.25
N CYS A 468 2.34 -12.27 14.56
CA CYS A 468 3.18 -13.23 13.84
C CYS A 468 2.56 -13.59 12.48
N SER A 469 3.36 -13.66 11.41
CA SER A 469 2.87 -14.09 10.09
C SER A 469 2.60 -15.60 10.04
N LYS A 470 1.69 -16.06 9.16
CA LYS A 470 1.45 -17.50 8.97
C LYS A 470 2.72 -18.15 8.39
N GLY A 471 3.36 -18.99 9.19
CA GLY A 471 4.69 -19.55 8.90
C GLY A 471 5.71 -19.24 9.97
N TYR A 472 5.49 -18.20 10.79
CA TYR A 472 6.18 -18.03 12.05
C TYR A 472 5.61 -19.04 13.06
N PRO A 473 6.37 -20.07 13.45
CA PRO A 473 5.75 -21.38 13.52
C PRO A 473 4.64 -21.56 14.56
N ARG A 474 4.66 -20.93 15.75
CA ARG A 474 3.81 -21.35 16.88
C ARG A 474 2.90 -20.32 17.56
N PHE A 475 3.11 -19.02 17.38
CA PHE A 475 2.41 -17.99 18.18
C PHE A 475 1.61 -17.05 17.29
N ASP A 476 0.49 -16.54 17.81
CA ASP A 476 -0.33 -15.56 17.10
C ASP A 476 0.18 -14.14 17.37
N TYR A 477 0.46 -13.84 18.64
CA TYR A 477 0.94 -12.54 19.10
C TYR A 477 2.17 -12.66 19.99
N ILE A 478 3.00 -11.63 19.98
CA ILE A 478 4.07 -11.44 20.96
C ILE A 478 3.98 -10.01 21.50
N ASN A 479 4.08 -9.86 22.82
CA ASN A 479 4.13 -8.58 23.50
C ASN A 479 5.30 -8.60 24.48
N GLY A 480 6.38 -7.90 24.15
CA GLY A 480 7.63 -7.96 24.89
C GLY A 480 8.13 -9.41 25.01
N ARG A 481 8.15 -9.95 26.24
CA ARG A 481 8.55 -11.34 26.54
C ARG A 481 7.39 -12.30 26.76
N THR A 482 6.18 -11.87 26.43
CA THR A 482 4.94 -12.66 26.50
C THR A 482 4.54 -13.17 25.12
N PHE A 483 4.55 -14.49 24.94
CA PHE A 483 4.19 -15.16 23.69
C PHE A 483 2.77 -15.74 23.80
N ILE A 484 1.90 -15.46 22.83
CA ILE A 484 0.46 -15.69 22.95
C ILE A 484 -0.04 -16.58 21.81
N GLN A 485 -0.72 -17.67 22.17
CA GLN A 485 -1.54 -18.49 21.28
C GLN A 485 -3.03 -18.23 21.51
N VAL A 486 -3.81 -18.17 20.44
CA VAL A 486 -5.24 -17.86 20.49
C VAL A 486 -6.03 -18.93 19.74
N SER A 487 -7.04 -19.52 20.38
CA SER A 487 -7.85 -20.55 19.73
C SER A 487 -9.21 -20.74 20.39
N VAL A 488 -10.21 -21.15 19.61
CA VAL A 488 -11.52 -21.60 20.09
C VAL A 488 -11.53 -23.09 20.45
N SER A 489 -10.50 -23.84 20.11
CA SER A 489 -10.33 -25.23 20.55
C SER A 489 -9.75 -25.28 21.96
N ASP A 490 -9.86 -26.41 22.65
CA ASP A 490 -9.13 -26.58 23.91
C ASP A 490 -7.62 -26.72 23.67
N PHE A 491 -6.81 -26.54 24.72
CA PHE A 491 -5.36 -26.55 24.58
C PHE A 491 -4.81 -27.87 24.01
N PRO A 492 -5.21 -29.08 24.48
CA PRO A 492 -4.73 -30.32 23.91
C PRO A 492 -5.05 -30.50 22.43
N THR A 493 -6.24 -30.06 21.99
CA THR A 493 -6.65 -30.13 20.59
C THR A 493 -5.89 -29.13 19.73
N HIS A 494 -5.59 -27.94 20.27
CA HIS A 494 -4.88 -26.91 19.54
C HIS A 494 -3.36 -27.14 19.49
N ASN A 495 -2.73 -27.54 20.59
CA ASN A 495 -1.28 -27.72 20.71
C ASN A 495 -0.82 -29.03 20.04
N VAL A 496 -0.99 -29.09 18.73
CA VAL A 496 -0.58 -30.18 17.84
C VAL A 496 0.04 -29.62 16.56
N GLU A 497 0.78 -30.47 15.84
CA GLU A 497 1.35 -30.13 14.54
C GLU A 497 2.08 -28.77 14.50
N SER A 498 1.55 -27.79 13.76
CA SER A 498 2.14 -26.47 13.62
C SER A 498 1.90 -25.59 14.84
N ALA A 499 0.95 -25.86 15.73
CA ALA A 499 0.73 -25.05 16.93
C ALA A 499 1.39 -25.63 18.19
N ASP A 500 2.19 -26.69 18.06
CA ASP A 500 2.89 -27.30 19.19
C ASP A 500 4.00 -26.38 19.75
N ILE A 501 3.77 -25.85 20.96
CA ILE A 501 4.70 -24.95 21.66
C ILE A 501 6.11 -25.57 21.79
N ALA A 502 6.23 -26.89 21.97
CA ALA A 502 7.53 -27.53 22.15
C ALA A 502 8.47 -27.26 20.96
N LYS A 503 7.91 -27.14 19.75
CA LYS A 503 8.66 -26.84 18.53
C LYS A 503 9.19 -25.40 18.46
N ALA A 504 8.71 -24.47 19.30
CA ALA A 504 9.27 -23.11 19.36
C ALA A 504 10.64 -23.07 20.06
N PHE A 505 10.97 -24.11 20.83
CA PHE A 505 12.23 -24.28 21.56
C PHE A 505 13.26 -25.11 20.80
N VAL A 506 12.90 -25.62 19.62
CA VAL A 506 13.78 -26.45 18.78
C VAL A 506 14.38 -25.57 17.67
N PRO A 507 15.69 -25.70 17.38
CA PRO A 507 16.29 -25.03 16.23
C PRO A 507 15.54 -25.37 14.94
N ASP A 508 15.32 -24.37 14.11
CA ASP A 508 14.66 -24.56 12.82
C ASP A 508 15.64 -25.20 11.84
N VAL A 509 15.69 -26.54 11.79
CA VAL A 509 16.59 -27.29 10.90
C VAL A 509 15.83 -27.63 9.62
N GLY A 510 15.96 -26.80 8.57
CA GLY A 510 15.43 -27.12 7.24
C GLY A 510 14.72 -25.98 6.50
N SER A 511 14.60 -24.78 7.07
CA SER A 511 14.17 -23.61 6.30
C SER A 511 15.37 -23.06 5.53
N THR A 512 15.18 -22.60 4.29
CA THR A 512 16.23 -21.99 3.44
C THR A 512 16.85 -20.71 4.03
N HIS A 513 16.43 -20.33 5.25
CA HIS A 513 16.79 -19.13 5.98
C HIS A 513 17.53 -19.43 7.30
N SER A 514 17.83 -20.70 7.63
CA SER A 514 18.46 -21.08 8.91
C SER A 514 19.94 -21.48 8.79
N TYR A 515 20.86 -20.59 9.17
CA TYR A 515 22.29 -20.92 9.36
C TYR A 515 22.79 -20.63 10.79
N ASP A 516 21.93 -20.18 11.71
CA ASP A 516 22.34 -19.68 13.03
C ASP A 516 22.15 -20.66 14.20
N GLY A 517 21.50 -21.81 13.97
CA GLY A 517 21.26 -22.83 15.00
C GLY A 517 20.29 -22.41 16.12
N LYS A 518 19.60 -21.26 15.98
CA LYS A 518 18.69 -20.70 17.00
C LYS A 518 17.26 -21.17 16.80
N ASN A 519 16.51 -21.24 17.90
CA ASN A 519 15.07 -21.46 17.86
C ASN A 519 14.28 -20.15 17.67
N GLN A 520 12.97 -20.29 17.50
CA GLN A 520 12.06 -19.18 17.20
C GLN A 520 12.06 -18.10 18.30
N ILE A 521 12.04 -18.52 19.57
CA ILE A 521 11.99 -17.60 20.72
C ILE A 521 13.31 -16.81 20.82
N GLU A 522 14.44 -17.50 20.70
CA GLU A 522 15.78 -16.90 20.74
C GLU A 522 15.95 -15.82 19.67
N ARG A 523 15.56 -16.11 18.42
CA ARG A 523 15.64 -15.15 17.31
C ARG A 523 14.86 -13.87 17.59
N TYR A 524 13.64 -14.00 18.11
CA TYR A 524 12.82 -12.85 18.45
C TYR A 524 13.44 -12.03 19.58
N LEU A 525 13.87 -12.68 20.65
CA LEU A 525 14.43 -12.00 21.82
C LEU A 525 15.75 -11.31 21.50
N ASP A 526 16.62 -11.94 20.69
CA ASP A 526 17.86 -11.33 20.21
C ASP A 526 17.61 -10.11 19.34
N ALA A 527 16.65 -10.19 18.40
CA ALA A 527 16.31 -9.06 17.55
C ALA A 527 15.70 -7.89 18.33
N THR A 528 14.89 -8.19 19.35
CA THR A 528 14.13 -7.19 20.12
C THR A 528 14.98 -6.56 21.23
N PHE A 529 15.66 -7.40 22.02
CA PHE A 529 16.36 -6.99 23.25
C PHE A 529 17.89 -7.02 23.14
N GLY A 530 18.43 -7.46 22.00
CA GLY A 530 19.87 -7.60 21.77
C GLY A 530 20.52 -8.69 22.62
N GLY A 531 21.74 -9.10 22.25
CA GLY A 531 22.53 -10.10 22.98
C GLY A 531 22.38 -11.51 22.40
N GLN A 532 22.62 -12.50 23.26
CA GLN A 532 22.50 -13.93 22.92
C GLN A 532 21.59 -14.60 23.96
N HIS A 533 20.34 -14.81 23.57
CA HIS A 533 19.36 -15.54 24.36
C HIS A 533 19.43 -17.04 24.06
N LYS A 534 19.07 -17.83 25.07
CA LYS A 534 18.90 -19.27 24.96
C LYS A 534 17.55 -19.63 25.56
N ALA A 535 16.73 -20.37 24.84
CA ALA A 535 15.41 -20.80 25.29
C ALA A 535 15.31 -22.32 25.21
N VAL A 536 15.04 -22.98 26.33
CA VAL A 536 14.90 -24.44 26.39
C VAL A 536 13.71 -24.85 27.26
N ILE A 537 13.19 -26.06 27.00
CA ILE A 537 12.30 -26.74 27.94
C ILE A 537 13.19 -27.62 28.83
N ASP A 538 13.20 -27.35 30.12
CA ASP A 538 13.98 -28.15 31.07
C ASP A 538 13.50 -29.61 31.04
N PRO A 539 14.40 -30.58 30.78
CA PRO A 539 13.98 -31.95 30.51
C PRO A 539 13.36 -32.64 31.74
N VAL A 540 13.68 -32.17 32.95
CA VAL A 540 13.28 -32.76 34.23
C VAL A 540 11.98 -32.13 34.74
N THR A 541 11.97 -30.81 34.87
CA THR A 541 10.86 -30.02 35.42
C THR A 541 9.81 -29.66 34.38
N LYS A 542 10.13 -29.80 33.08
CA LYS A 542 9.32 -29.36 31.94
C LYS A 542 9.03 -27.85 31.90
N LYS A 543 9.73 -27.08 32.73
CA LYS A 543 9.60 -25.64 32.80
C LYS A 543 10.27 -24.95 31.61
N PHE A 544 9.75 -23.79 31.25
CA PHE A 544 10.38 -22.95 30.23
C PHE A 544 11.51 -22.16 30.88
N VAL A 545 12.73 -22.33 30.36
CA VAL A 545 13.93 -21.63 30.86
C VAL A 545 14.48 -20.79 29.73
N VAL A 546 14.51 -19.47 29.95
CA VAL A 546 15.11 -18.51 29.04
C VAL A 546 16.25 -17.80 29.77
N THR A 547 17.46 -17.85 29.20
CA THR A 547 18.63 -17.15 29.72
C THR A 547 19.18 -16.16 28.70
N LYS A 548 19.85 -15.11 29.18
CA LYS A 548 20.59 -14.15 28.37
C LYS A 548 22.05 -14.15 28.80
N LYS A 549 22.96 -14.30 27.84
CA LYS A 549 24.39 -14.16 28.09
C LYS A 549 24.78 -12.69 28.11
N GLU A 550 25.36 -12.22 29.22
CA GLU A 550 25.94 -10.87 29.26
C GLU A 550 27.32 -10.84 28.58
N VAL A 551 27.67 -9.67 28.01
CA VAL A 551 28.96 -9.42 27.36
C VAL A 551 30.06 -9.06 28.39
N THR A 552 29.76 -9.09 29.69
CA THR A 552 30.74 -8.80 30.74
C THR A 552 31.69 -9.98 30.96
N SER A 553 32.92 -9.67 31.35
CA SER A 553 34.12 -10.52 31.37
C SER A 553 34.08 -11.77 32.29
N MET A 554 32.92 -12.14 32.84
CA MET A 554 32.72 -13.39 33.60
C MET A 554 31.72 -14.37 32.97
N GLY A 555 31.00 -13.99 31.89
CA GLY A 555 30.22 -14.94 31.10
C GLY A 555 29.00 -15.58 31.79
N ASP A 556 28.50 -15.00 32.88
CA ASP A 556 27.34 -15.52 33.61
C ASP A 556 26.05 -15.37 32.77
N GLU A 557 25.25 -16.45 32.75
CA GLU A 557 23.93 -16.47 32.12
C GLU A 557 22.88 -15.97 33.13
N GLN A 558 22.17 -14.88 32.81
CA GLN A 558 21.05 -14.39 33.63
C GLN A 558 19.72 -14.99 33.17
N VAL A 559 18.89 -15.40 34.12
CA VAL A 559 17.54 -15.90 33.84
C VAL A 559 16.60 -14.73 33.51
N VAL A 560 15.81 -14.90 32.46
CA VAL A 560 14.77 -13.95 32.04
C VAL A 560 13.47 -14.26 32.78
N GLU A 561 13.31 -13.70 33.98
CA GLU A 561 12.25 -14.09 34.94
C GLU A 561 10.81 -13.75 34.50
N ASP A 562 10.65 -12.80 33.60
CA ASP A 562 9.38 -12.29 33.09
C ASP A 562 8.95 -12.94 31.76
N PHE A 563 9.67 -13.95 31.26
CA PHE A 563 9.24 -14.73 30.10
C PHE A 563 7.95 -15.51 30.40
N ARG A 564 6.96 -15.43 29.50
CA ARG A 564 5.65 -16.09 29.66
C ARG A 564 5.14 -16.65 28.33
N ILE A 565 4.46 -17.79 28.41
CA ILE A 565 3.63 -18.31 27.31
C ILE A 565 2.17 -18.35 27.79
N VAL A 566 1.29 -17.75 27.00
CA VAL A 566 -0.14 -17.59 27.31
C VAL A 566 -0.98 -18.25 26.23
N TYR A 567 -1.92 -19.07 26.66
CA TYR A 567 -2.98 -19.63 25.85
C TYR A 567 -4.30 -18.92 26.15
N ILE A 568 -4.87 -18.27 25.14
CA ILE A 568 -6.15 -17.58 25.23
C ILE A 568 -7.22 -18.44 24.57
N HIS A 569 -8.17 -18.93 25.38
CA HIS A 569 -9.21 -19.86 24.97
C HIS A 569 -10.53 -19.15 24.69
N GLY A 570 -11.05 -19.31 23.47
CA GLY A 570 -12.26 -18.65 22.98
C GLY A 570 -13.55 -19.43 23.13
N LYS A 571 -13.62 -20.46 23.98
CA LYS A 571 -14.88 -21.14 24.31
C LYS A 571 -15.16 -21.14 25.81
N PRO A 572 -16.45 -21.20 26.20
CA PRO A 572 -16.81 -21.32 27.60
C PRO A 572 -16.26 -22.61 28.21
N GLY A 573 -15.96 -22.55 29.50
CA GLY A 573 -15.52 -23.69 30.28
C GLY A 573 -14.21 -23.44 31.01
N LYS A 574 -14.09 -24.03 32.20
CA LYS A 574 -12.84 -24.00 32.96
C LYS A 574 -11.85 -25.01 32.37
N PRO A 575 -10.56 -24.65 32.28
CA PRO A 575 -9.55 -25.61 31.87
C PRO A 575 -9.46 -26.73 32.90
N ASN A 576 -9.51 -27.99 32.46
CA ASN A 576 -9.40 -29.18 33.31
C ASN A 576 -8.42 -30.21 32.71
N HIS A 577 -7.39 -29.73 32.04
CA HIS A 577 -6.37 -30.56 31.40
C HIS A 577 -5.22 -30.85 32.37
N THR A 578 -5.55 -31.46 33.51
CA THR A 578 -4.59 -31.83 34.57
C THR A 578 -3.41 -32.65 34.06
N GLY A 579 -3.65 -33.52 33.07
CA GLY A 579 -2.59 -34.27 32.39
C GLY A 579 -1.59 -33.37 31.65
N LYS A 580 -2.06 -32.30 31.00
CA LYS A 580 -1.20 -31.37 30.25
C LYS A 580 -0.40 -30.41 31.11
N VAL A 581 -0.79 -30.20 32.37
CA VAL A 581 0.06 -29.47 33.33
C VAL A 581 1.39 -30.18 33.57
N LYS A 582 1.45 -31.52 33.40
CA LYS A 582 2.73 -32.26 33.50
C LYS A 582 3.65 -32.01 32.30
N ASP A 583 3.06 -31.85 31.12
CA ASP A 583 3.80 -31.61 29.87
C ASP A 583 4.23 -30.14 29.76
N PHE A 584 3.38 -29.22 30.20
CA PHE A 584 3.54 -27.77 30.07
C PHE A 584 3.09 -27.05 31.34
N PRO A 585 3.87 -27.12 32.44
CA PRO A 585 3.50 -26.58 33.74
C PRO A 585 3.41 -25.05 33.80
N ASP A 586 4.14 -24.36 32.92
CA ASP A 586 4.29 -22.89 32.91
C ASP A 586 3.36 -22.19 31.91
N VAL A 587 2.54 -22.92 31.16
CA VAL A 587 1.55 -22.30 30.27
C VAL A 587 0.44 -21.66 31.10
N LEU A 588 0.29 -20.36 30.91
CA LEU A 588 -0.81 -19.58 31.48
C LEU A 588 -2.04 -19.70 30.57
N HIS A 589 -3.22 -19.78 31.17
CA HIS A 589 -4.49 -19.93 30.50
C HIS A 589 -5.41 -18.76 30.85
N VAL A 590 -5.96 -18.11 29.84
CA VAL A 590 -7.02 -17.09 29.94
C VAL A 590 -8.29 -17.68 29.34
N SER A 591 -9.39 -17.66 30.09
CA SER A 591 -10.68 -18.21 29.63
C SER A 591 -11.54 -17.16 28.93
N LEU A 592 -12.55 -17.64 28.18
CA LEU A 592 -13.51 -16.76 27.52
C LEU A 592 -14.29 -15.90 28.53
N GLU A 593 -14.61 -16.43 29.72
CA GLU A 593 -15.35 -15.68 30.75
C GLU A 593 -14.55 -14.50 31.28
N GLU A 594 -13.22 -14.65 31.41
CA GLU A 594 -12.35 -13.54 31.80
C GLU A 594 -12.33 -12.47 30.70
N LEU A 595 -12.26 -12.88 29.43
CA LEU A 595 -12.35 -11.95 28.31
C LEU A 595 -13.71 -11.25 28.24
N GLN A 596 -14.82 -11.97 28.44
CA GLN A 596 -16.16 -11.38 28.45
C GLN A 596 -16.25 -10.28 29.51
N LYS A 597 -15.80 -10.59 30.73
CA LYS A 597 -15.83 -9.67 31.86
C LYS A 597 -14.90 -8.45 31.72
N LYS A 598 -13.65 -8.66 31.28
CA LYS A 598 -12.61 -7.61 31.29
C LYS A 598 -12.42 -6.89 29.97
N VAL A 599 -12.67 -7.59 28.88
CA VAL A 599 -12.28 -7.17 27.52
C VAL A 599 -13.52 -6.81 26.72
N PHE A 600 -14.55 -7.65 26.74
CA PHE A 600 -15.75 -7.45 25.93
C PHE A 600 -16.82 -6.61 26.66
N GLY A 601 -16.75 -6.50 27.99
CA GLY A 601 -17.69 -5.72 28.79
C GLY A 601 -19.10 -6.34 28.82
N ILE A 602 -19.16 -7.67 28.75
CA ILE A 602 -20.37 -8.50 28.64
C ILE A 602 -20.57 -9.28 29.94
#